data_AF-A0A261QS13-F1
#
_entry.id   AF-A0A261QS13-F1
#
_cell.length_a   1.000
_cell.length_b   1.000
_cell.length_c   1.000
_cell.angle_alpha   90.00
_cell.angle_beta   90.00
_cell.angle_gamma   90.00
#
_symmetry.space_group_name_H-M   'P 1'
#
loop_
_entity.id
_entity.type
_entity.pdbx_description
1 polymer ?
#
loop_
_entity_poly.entity_id
_entity_poly.type
_entity_poly.pdbx_seq_one_letter_code
_entity_poly.pdbx_strand_id
1 'polypeptide(L)'
;MPTPITPSQITALMTGFRKEFQNGLGMAPSHYQQVATTVASTSKSNTYGWLGQLPAFREWVGSRSIQQMKVYGYAINNKTYEGTVAITRDDFEDDNLGVYTPLFQEMGRAAAAQPDELVFTALRDGNQTDCYDGKPFFDSGHPVYPKVDGSGDATKVANQFIEKTGTGAAQKDYDGAVWYLLDCSRALKPLIFQNRRPPELLALTNVDEGRAFTDNEFVFGASARRNVGYGFWQMAYRMQAPLTLDNLWKGWSAMRGFTADGGRKLGIRPTHLVVPVELEKTATQLLERELLAEGSTTVSNEMKGKLTLLVADLL
;
A
#
# COMPACT_ATOMS: atom_id res chain seq x y z
N MET A 1 -19.96 -28.77 41.79
CA MET A 1 -19.40 -29.16 40.50
C MET A 1 -19.47 -27.94 39.60
N PRO A 2 -18.40 -27.56 38.88
CA PRO A 2 -18.54 -26.58 37.81
C PRO A 2 -19.62 -27.11 36.86
N THR A 3 -20.57 -26.25 36.49
CA THR A 3 -21.65 -26.67 35.59
C THR A 3 -21.09 -26.58 34.17
N PRO A 4 -21.16 -27.65 33.37
CA PRO A 4 -20.65 -27.62 31.99
C PRO A 4 -21.29 -26.47 31.22
N ILE A 5 -20.51 -25.78 30.40
CA ILE A 5 -21.04 -24.68 29.59
C ILE A 5 -22.14 -25.17 28.65
N THR A 6 -23.24 -24.44 28.58
CA THR A 6 -24.38 -24.79 27.74
C THR A 6 -24.22 -24.21 26.33
N PRO A 7 -24.83 -24.82 25.29
CA PRO A 7 -24.82 -24.27 23.93
C PRO A 7 -25.34 -22.82 23.83
N SER A 8 -26.28 -22.43 24.68
CA SER A 8 -26.79 -21.06 24.76
C SER A 8 -25.76 -20.08 25.33
N GLN A 9 -24.97 -20.50 26.33
CA GLN A 9 -23.85 -19.70 26.87
C GLN A 9 -22.72 -19.53 25.85
N ILE A 10 -22.35 -20.60 25.13
CA ILE A 10 -21.39 -20.52 24.02
C ILE A 10 -21.87 -19.51 22.97
N THR A 11 -23.16 -19.58 22.58
CA THR A 11 -23.74 -18.66 21.59
C THR A 11 -23.72 -17.20 22.06
N ALA A 12 -23.98 -16.95 23.35
CA ALA A 12 -23.93 -15.61 23.94
C ALA A 12 -22.49 -15.05 23.95
N LEU A 13 -21.51 -15.86 24.37
CA LEU A 13 -20.08 -15.49 24.34
C LEU A 13 -19.62 -15.20 22.90
N MET A 14 -20.03 -16.03 21.94
CA MET A 14 -19.73 -15.81 20.52
C MET A 14 -20.27 -14.48 19.99
N THR A 15 -21.43 -14.05 20.47
CA THR A 15 -22.00 -12.75 20.11
C THR A 15 -21.14 -11.61 20.67
N GLY A 16 -20.67 -11.75 21.91
CA GLY A 16 -19.71 -10.84 22.53
C GLY A 16 -18.39 -10.76 21.74
N PHE A 17 -17.75 -11.90 21.47
CA PHE A 17 -16.48 -11.92 20.74
C PHE A 17 -16.58 -11.38 19.31
N ARG A 18 -17.68 -11.64 18.60
CA ARG A 18 -17.93 -11.02 17.30
C ARG A 18 -18.03 -9.50 17.41
N LYS A 19 -18.72 -8.99 18.44
CA LYS A 19 -18.80 -7.55 18.69
C LYS A 19 -17.40 -6.97 18.95
N GLU A 20 -16.59 -7.62 19.78
CA GLU A 20 -15.26 -7.13 20.11
C GLU A 20 -14.29 -7.20 18.92
N PHE A 21 -14.38 -8.23 18.10
CA PHE A 21 -13.69 -8.26 16.81
C PHE A 21 -14.09 -7.09 15.90
N GLN A 22 -15.39 -6.77 15.82
CA GLN A 22 -15.86 -5.61 15.06
C GLN A 22 -15.37 -4.28 15.65
N ASN A 23 -15.32 -4.16 16.98
CA ASN A 23 -14.72 -2.99 17.66
C ASN A 23 -13.24 -2.87 17.29
N GLY A 24 -12.51 -3.98 17.32
CA GLY A 24 -11.11 -4.07 16.93
C GLY A 24 -10.84 -3.60 15.50
N LEU A 25 -11.73 -3.92 14.57
CA LEU A 25 -11.60 -3.46 13.17
C LEU A 25 -11.58 -1.92 13.04
N GLY A 26 -12.13 -1.19 14.02
CA GLY A 26 -12.11 0.27 14.05
C GLY A 26 -10.90 0.88 14.77
N MET A 27 -9.99 0.08 15.33
CA MET A 27 -8.92 0.59 16.21
C MET A 27 -7.58 0.80 15.53
N ALA A 28 -7.32 0.15 14.39
CA ALA A 28 -6.04 0.28 13.69
C ALA A 28 -5.97 1.64 12.96
N PRO A 29 -4.93 2.47 13.19
CA PRO A 29 -4.62 3.59 12.32
C PRO A 29 -4.42 3.07 10.89
N SER A 30 -5.10 3.67 9.92
CA SER A 30 -5.04 3.25 8.53
C SER A 30 -4.69 4.44 7.64
N HIS A 31 -3.53 4.35 7.01
CA HIS A 31 -2.96 5.33 6.10
C HIS A 31 -2.96 4.85 4.65
N TYR A 32 -3.14 3.54 4.40
CA TYR A 32 -3.07 2.95 3.06
C TYR A 32 -4.00 3.63 2.05
N GLN A 33 -5.19 4.05 2.49
CA GLN A 33 -6.16 4.74 1.62
C GLN A 33 -5.65 6.09 1.12
N GLN A 34 -4.65 6.70 1.76
CA GLN A 34 -4.05 7.95 1.28
C GLN A 34 -3.21 7.71 0.02
N VAL A 35 -2.62 6.52 -0.13
CA VAL A 35 -1.65 6.18 -1.19
C VAL A 35 -2.10 5.07 -2.15
N ALA A 36 -3.16 4.33 -1.80
CA ALA A 36 -3.68 3.22 -2.59
C ALA A 36 -5.17 3.38 -2.93
N THR A 37 -5.56 2.95 -4.12
CA THR A 37 -6.97 2.82 -4.52
C THR A 37 -7.50 1.46 -4.11
N THR A 38 -8.56 1.43 -3.29
CA THR A 38 -9.27 0.19 -2.96
C THR A 38 -10.15 -0.26 -4.11
N VAL A 39 -9.95 -1.49 -4.56
CA VAL A 39 -10.73 -2.11 -5.64
C VAL A 39 -11.39 -3.38 -5.11
N ALA A 40 -12.72 -3.45 -5.23
CA ALA A 40 -13.45 -4.68 -4.92
C ALA A 40 -13.09 -5.79 -5.92
N SER A 41 -12.90 -7.02 -5.43
CA SER A 41 -12.57 -8.16 -6.29
C SER A 41 -13.57 -9.32 -6.13
N THR A 42 -14.20 -9.70 -7.24
CA THR A 42 -15.21 -10.76 -7.28
C THR A 42 -14.69 -12.08 -7.89
N SER A 43 -13.42 -12.12 -8.34
CA SER A 43 -12.78 -13.26 -9.00
C SER A 43 -11.47 -13.71 -8.32
N LYS A 44 -10.82 -14.77 -8.82
CA LYS A 44 -9.49 -15.21 -8.32
C LYS A 44 -8.42 -14.13 -8.49
N SER A 45 -8.52 -13.35 -9.56
CA SER A 45 -7.64 -12.25 -9.92
C SER A 45 -8.43 -11.16 -10.65
N ASN A 46 -8.02 -9.90 -10.54
CA ASN A 46 -8.50 -8.87 -11.47
C ASN A 46 -7.38 -8.52 -12.44
N THR A 47 -7.70 -8.50 -13.73
CA THR A 47 -6.81 -8.05 -14.80
C THR A 47 -7.08 -6.58 -15.11
N TYR A 48 -6.02 -5.79 -15.15
CA TYR A 48 -6.06 -4.36 -15.39
C TYR A 48 -5.54 -4.04 -16.79
N GLY A 49 -6.28 -4.47 -17.82
CA GLY A 49 -5.91 -4.35 -19.23
C GLY A 49 -5.65 -2.93 -19.73
N TRP A 50 -6.14 -1.93 -19.00
CA TRP A 50 -6.03 -0.50 -19.31
C TRP A 50 -4.79 0.17 -18.69
N LEU A 51 -4.09 -0.49 -17.76
CA LEU A 51 -2.83 0.04 -17.25
C LEU A 51 -1.82 0.06 -18.39
N GLY A 52 -1.26 1.24 -18.65
CA GLY A 52 -0.40 1.53 -19.80
C GLY A 52 -0.88 2.66 -20.71
N GLN A 53 -2.14 3.11 -20.60
CA GLN A 53 -2.61 4.30 -21.32
C GLN A 53 -3.45 5.21 -20.42
N LEU A 54 -3.01 6.47 -20.26
CA LEU A 54 -3.81 7.53 -19.64
C LEU A 54 -4.74 8.13 -20.70
N PRO A 55 -6.08 8.10 -20.53
CA PRO A 55 -7.02 8.68 -21.49
C PRO A 55 -6.69 10.14 -21.83
N ALA A 56 -6.86 10.53 -23.10
CA ALA A 56 -6.71 11.91 -23.55
C ALA A 56 -7.93 12.31 -24.38
N PHE A 57 -8.47 13.50 -24.08
CA PHE A 57 -9.48 14.12 -24.93
C PHE A 57 -8.78 14.84 -26.08
N ARG A 58 -9.35 14.75 -27.27
CA ARG A 58 -8.97 15.56 -28.43
C ARG A 58 -10.16 16.37 -28.90
N GLU A 59 -9.90 17.50 -29.53
CA GLU A 59 -10.94 18.26 -30.21
C GLU A 59 -11.61 17.39 -31.27
N TRP A 60 -12.93 17.46 -31.34
CA TRP A 60 -13.72 16.67 -32.27
C TRP A 60 -13.68 17.30 -33.66
N VAL A 61 -12.80 16.79 -34.52
CA VAL A 61 -12.75 17.15 -35.94
C VAL A 61 -12.86 15.88 -36.78
N GLY A 62 -13.95 15.77 -37.56
CA GLY A 62 -14.25 14.61 -38.41
C GLY A 62 -14.73 13.36 -37.66
N SER A 63 -14.58 12.20 -38.30
CA SER A 63 -14.94 10.89 -37.72
C SER A 63 -14.08 10.55 -36.49
N ARG A 64 -14.59 9.67 -35.62
CA ARG A 64 -13.83 9.16 -34.47
C ARG A 64 -12.56 8.46 -34.95
N SER A 65 -11.40 8.96 -34.55
CA SER A 65 -10.15 8.21 -34.61
C SER A 65 -10.13 7.24 -33.43
N ILE A 66 -10.24 5.95 -33.72
CA ILE A 66 -10.17 4.87 -32.73
C ILE A 66 -8.71 4.43 -32.67
N GLN A 67 -8.02 4.79 -31.60
CA GLN A 67 -6.67 4.29 -31.36
C GLN A 67 -6.77 2.84 -30.87
N GLN A 68 -6.05 1.92 -31.51
CA GLN A 68 -5.92 0.55 -31.00
C GLN A 68 -5.05 0.59 -29.74
N MET A 69 -5.60 0.09 -28.64
CA MET A 69 -4.97 0.11 -27.32
C MET A 69 -4.02 -1.08 -27.20
N LYS A 70 -2.78 -0.82 -26.76
CA LYS A 70 -1.88 -1.89 -26.34
C LYS A 70 -2.33 -2.37 -24.95
N VAL A 71 -2.94 -3.55 -24.90
CA VAL A 71 -3.46 -4.14 -23.66
C VAL A 71 -2.31 -4.80 -22.91
N TYR A 72 -2.02 -4.33 -21.69
CA TYR A 72 -1.10 -5.00 -20.79
C TYR A 72 -1.87 -5.99 -19.91
N GLY A 73 -1.47 -7.27 -19.90
CA GLY A 73 -2.11 -8.33 -19.13
C GLY A 73 -1.78 -8.32 -17.64
N TYR A 74 -1.71 -7.16 -16.97
CA TYR A 74 -1.34 -7.09 -15.56
C TYR A 74 -2.47 -7.63 -14.69
N ALA A 75 -2.20 -8.70 -13.94
CA ALA A 75 -3.18 -9.34 -13.07
C ALA A 75 -2.66 -9.39 -11.64
N ILE A 76 -3.48 -8.90 -10.71
CA ILE A 76 -3.22 -9.07 -9.29
C ILE A 76 -4.03 -10.29 -8.83
N ASN A 77 -3.33 -11.32 -8.36
CA ASN A 77 -3.92 -12.56 -7.85
C ASN A 77 -4.27 -12.39 -6.37
N ASN A 78 -5.52 -12.65 -5.98
CA ASN A 78 -5.90 -12.57 -4.57
C ASN A 78 -5.18 -13.62 -3.72
N LYS A 79 -4.65 -13.21 -2.57
CA LYS A 79 -4.06 -14.10 -1.56
C LYS A 79 -5.03 -14.26 -0.38
N THR A 80 -5.02 -15.43 0.24
CA THR A 80 -5.81 -15.69 1.46
C THR A 80 -4.89 -15.56 2.65
N TYR A 81 -5.35 -14.84 3.67
CA TYR A 81 -4.66 -14.65 4.94
C TYR A 81 -5.57 -15.14 6.06
N GLU A 82 -4.96 -15.70 7.10
CA GLU A 82 -5.67 -16.14 8.31
C GLU A 82 -4.82 -15.88 9.55
N GLY A 83 -5.50 -15.69 10.68
CA GLY A 83 -4.94 -15.75 12.02
C GLY A 83 -5.88 -16.56 12.89
N THR A 84 -5.44 -17.76 13.27
CA THR A 84 -6.23 -18.72 14.04
C THR A 84 -5.65 -18.91 15.43
N VAL A 85 -6.51 -18.86 16.43
CA VAL A 85 -6.17 -19.09 17.84
C VAL A 85 -7.07 -20.18 18.40
N ALA A 86 -6.54 -20.94 19.35
CA ALA A 86 -7.29 -21.94 20.10
C ALA A 86 -7.29 -21.58 21.58
N ILE A 87 -8.41 -21.84 22.24
CA ILE A 87 -8.60 -21.70 23.68
C ILE A 87 -9.00 -23.09 24.19
N THR A 88 -8.38 -23.56 25.27
CA THR A 88 -8.80 -24.84 25.85
C THR A 88 -10.25 -24.74 26.29
N ARG A 89 -10.98 -25.85 26.20
CA ARG A 89 -12.37 -25.89 26.62
C ARG A 89 -12.49 -25.50 28.08
N ASP A 90 -11.63 -26.04 28.94
CA ASP A 90 -11.63 -25.78 30.37
C ASP A 90 -11.46 -24.28 30.66
N ASP A 91 -10.47 -23.62 30.04
CA ASP A 91 -10.27 -22.17 30.21
C ASP A 91 -11.45 -21.34 29.68
N PHE A 92 -12.10 -21.81 28.63
CA PHE A 92 -13.27 -21.14 28.05
C PHE A 92 -14.51 -21.28 28.94
N GLU A 93 -14.73 -22.46 29.53
CA GLU A 93 -15.80 -22.70 30.50
C GLU A 93 -15.57 -21.89 31.79
N ASP A 94 -14.30 -21.69 32.16
CA ASP A 94 -13.88 -20.91 33.32
C ASP A 94 -13.82 -19.39 33.04
N ASP A 95 -13.97 -18.92 31.79
CA ASP A 95 -13.95 -17.50 31.41
C ASP A 95 -15.22 -16.73 31.83
N ASN A 96 -15.47 -16.70 33.14
CA ASN A 96 -16.58 -15.97 33.75
C ASN A 96 -16.33 -14.45 33.83
N LEU A 97 -15.12 -13.99 33.51
CA LEU A 97 -14.69 -12.58 33.65
C LEU A 97 -14.42 -11.88 32.30
N GLY A 98 -14.55 -12.59 31.17
CA GLY A 98 -14.29 -12.05 29.85
C GLY A 98 -12.80 -11.80 29.58
N VAL A 99 -11.92 -12.61 30.16
CA VAL A 99 -10.46 -12.56 30.04
C VAL A 99 -10.02 -12.63 28.58
N TYR A 100 -10.76 -13.36 27.73
CA TYR A 100 -10.44 -13.48 26.31
C TYR A 100 -11.01 -12.34 25.44
N THR A 101 -11.80 -11.41 26.00
CA THR A 101 -12.32 -10.24 25.26
C THR A 101 -11.23 -9.43 24.54
N PRO A 102 -10.09 -9.08 25.17
CA PRO A 102 -9.03 -8.33 24.50
C PRO A 102 -8.40 -9.10 23.33
N LEU A 103 -8.39 -10.44 23.37
CA LEU A 103 -7.86 -11.27 22.28
C LEU A 103 -8.66 -11.04 20.99
N PHE A 104 -9.99 -11.09 21.05
CA PHE A 104 -10.83 -10.90 19.88
C PHE A 104 -10.81 -9.47 19.35
N GLN A 105 -10.71 -8.49 20.26
CA GLN A 105 -10.49 -7.10 19.89
C GLN A 105 -9.16 -6.93 19.13
N GLU A 106 -8.08 -7.57 19.61
CA GLU A 106 -6.78 -7.47 18.95
C GLU A 106 -6.72 -8.25 17.64
N MET A 107 -7.42 -9.39 17.52
CA MET A 107 -7.62 -10.07 16.23
C MET A 107 -8.30 -9.14 15.21
N GLY A 108 -9.31 -8.38 15.65
CA GLY A 108 -9.95 -7.35 14.84
C GLY A 108 -8.98 -6.26 14.42
N ARG A 109 -8.21 -5.71 15.37
CA ARG A 109 -7.20 -4.67 15.11
C ARG A 109 -6.14 -5.14 14.11
N ALA A 110 -5.57 -6.32 14.31
CA ALA A 110 -4.57 -6.90 13.39
C ALA A 110 -5.14 -7.08 11.98
N ALA A 111 -6.38 -7.57 11.86
CA ALA A 111 -7.04 -7.72 10.57
C ALA A 111 -7.28 -6.38 9.85
N ALA A 112 -7.51 -5.30 10.60
CA ALA A 112 -7.65 -3.94 10.10
C ALA A 112 -6.33 -3.23 9.81
N ALA A 113 -5.22 -3.60 10.47
CA ALA A 113 -3.88 -3.06 10.22
C ALA A 113 -3.21 -3.66 8.97
N GLN A 114 -3.52 -4.91 8.64
CA GLN A 114 -2.89 -5.62 7.51
C GLN A 114 -2.97 -4.92 6.14
N PRO A 115 -4.02 -4.16 5.75
CA PRO A 115 -4.00 -3.37 4.52
C PRO A 115 -2.80 -2.41 4.44
N ASP A 116 -2.46 -1.73 5.54
CA ASP A 116 -1.28 -0.87 5.63
C ASP A 116 0.02 -1.69 5.51
N GLU A 117 0.12 -2.81 6.21
CA GLU A 117 1.26 -3.74 6.07
C GLU A 117 1.49 -4.16 4.62
N LEU A 118 0.44 -4.57 3.93
CA LEU A 118 0.52 -4.99 2.54
C LEU A 118 0.91 -3.82 1.62
N VAL A 119 0.29 -2.65 1.79
CA VAL A 119 0.51 -1.49 0.92
C VAL A 119 1.90 -0.88 1.09
N PHE A 120 2.37 -0.68 2.31
CA PHE A 120 3.70 -0.12 2.55
C PHE A 120 4.82 -1.13 2.28
N THR A 121 4.59 -2.42 2.52
CA THR A 121 5.52 -3.47 2.07
C THR A 121 5.65 -3.46 0.54
N ALA A 122 4.54 -3.36 -0.19
CA ALA A 122 4.59 -3.27 -1.66
C ALA A 122 5.28 -1.99 -2.14
N LEU A 123 5.14 -0.87 -1.42
CA LEU A 123 5.87 0.36 -1.72
C LEU A 123 7.37 0.17 -1.51
N ARG A 124 7.78 -0.39 -0.36
CA ARG A 124 9.19 -0.68 -0.04
C ARG A 124 9.83 -1.61 -1.07
N ASP A 125 9.14 -2.68 -1.42
CA ASP A 125 9.65 -3.76 -2.29
C ASP A 125 9.37 -3.50 -3.78
N GLY A 126 8.88 -2.31 -4.13
CA GLY A 126 8.54 -1.94 -5.50
C GLY A 126 9.73 -1.92 -6.47
N ASN A 127 10.96 -1.84 -5.98
CA ASN A 127 12.17 -1.98 -6.80
C ASN A 127 12.51 -3.44 -7.15
N GLN A 128 11.77 -4.42 -6.64
CA GLN A 128 11.96 -5.84 -6.89
C GLN A 128 10.73 -6.51 -7.51
N THR A 129 9.57 -5.86 -7.44
CA THR A 129 8.30 -6.45 -7.87
C THR A 129 7.80 -5.80 -9.15
N ASP A 130 7.58 -6.62 -10.18
CA ASP A 130 7.16 -6.14 -11.49
C ASP A 130 5.77 -5.47 -11.47
N CYS A 131 5.66 -4.39 -12.23
CA CYS A 131 4.41 -3.70 -12.53
C CYS A 131 3.90 -4.08 -13.93
N TYR A 132 2.92 -3.33 -14.45
CA TYR A 132 2.18 -3.71 -15.65
C TYR A 132 3.04 -3.78 -16.94
N ASP A 133 4.19 -3.13 -16.96
CA ASP A 133 5.11 -3.12 -18.11
C ASP A 133 6.20 -4.20 -18.05
N GLY A 134 6.15 -5.08 -17.03
CA GLY A 134 7.13 -6.16 -16.84
C GLY A 134 8.49 -5.69 -16.31
N LYS A 135 8.58 -4.47 -15.79
CA LYS A 135 9.71 -3.99 -14.99
C LYS A 135 9.30 -3.83 -13.53
N PRO A 136 10.26 -3.90 -12.58
CA PRO A 136 9.99 -3.50 -11.21
C PRO A 136 9.30 -2.14 -11.16
N PHE A 137 8.36 -1.96 -10.24
CA PHE A 137 7.61 -0.71 -10.11
C PHE A 137 8.51 0.52 -9.93
N PHE A 138 9.67 0.37 -9.28
CA PHE A 138 10.73 1.36 -9.25
C PHE A 138 11.92 0.87 -10.06
N ASP A 139 12.03 1.34 -11.30
CA ASP A 139 13.08 0.93 -12.23
C ASP A 139 13.70 2.14 -12.98
N SER A 140 14.88 1.92 -13.55
CA SER A 140 15.57 2.92 -14.39
C SER A 140 15.21 2.81 -15.88
N GLY A 141 14.41 1.81 -16.26
CA GLY A 141 14.27 1.32 -17.61
C GLY A 141 12.83 1.14 -18.09
N HIS A 142 11.88 1.92 -17.57
CA HIS A 142 10.49 1.87 -18.06
C HIS A 142 10.42 2.34 -19.52
N PRO A 143 9.79 1.59 -20.43
CA PRO A 143 9.71 1.97 -21.83
C PRO A 143 8.66 3.07 -22.05
N VAL A 144 9.04 4.14 -22.75
CA VAL A 144 8.14 5.18 -23.26
C VAL A 144 8.33 5.32 -24.77
N TYR A 145 7.26 5.09 -25.51
CA TYR A 145 7.28 5.01 -26.97
C TYR A 145 7.06 6.38 -27.63
N PRO A 146 7.71 6.64 -28.78
CA PRO A 146 7.54 7.91 -29.50
C PRO A 146 6.15 8.08 -30.11
N LYS A 147 5.37 7.00 -30.23
CA LYS A 147 4.00 7.03 -30.75
C LYS A 147 3.02 6.43 -29.75
N VAL A 148 1.79 6.95 -29.76
CA VAL A 148 0.71 6.56 -28.83
C VAL A 148 0.28 5.09 -28.99
N ASP A 149 0.51 4.50 -30.16
CA ASP A 149 0.24 3.09 -30.44
C ASP A 149 1.29 2.13 -29.87
N GLY A 150 2.33 2.66 -29.20
CA GLY A 150 3.41 1.86 -28.63
C GLY A 150 4.40 1.33 -29.67
N SER A 151 4.48 1.96 -30.85
CA SER A 151 5.46 1.66 -31.90
C SER A 151 6.67 2.59 -31.90
N GLY A 152 7.76 2.13 -32.52
CA GLY A 152 9.06 2.80 -32.52
C GLY A 152 9.95 2.36 -31.34
N ASP A 153 11.19 2.84 -31.34
CA ASP A 153 12.15 2.49 -30.29
C ASP A 153 11.82 3.25 -29.00
N ALA A 154 11.53 2.50 -27.94
CA ALA A 154 11.21 3.07 -26.65
C ALA A 154 12.42 3.76 -26.03
N THR A 155 12.20 4.94 -25.46
CA THR A 155 13.17 5.54 -24.54
C THR A 155 12.99 4.95 -23.15
N LYS A 156 14.09 4.77 -22.43
CA LYS A 156 14.08 4.28 -21.05
C LYS A 156 13.93 5.45 -20.10
N VAL A 157 12.93 5.39 -19.23
CA VAL A 157 12.63 6.42 -18.25
C VAL A 157 12.74 5.83 -16.85
N ALA A 158 13.41 6.55 -15.97
CA ALA A 158 13.57 6.18 -14.58
C ALA A 158 12.48 6.83 -13.71
N ASN A 159 11.95 6.07 -12.74
CA ASN A 159 11.17 6.61 -11.64
C ASN A 159 11.83 6.36 -10.28
N GLN A 160 13.16 6.23 -10.30
CA GLN A 160 13.96 6.16 -9.10
C GLN A 160 15.26 6.94 -9.27
N PHE A 161 15.77 7.42 -8.14
CA PHE A 161 17.10 8.00 -8.04
C PHE A 161 17.85 7.32 -6.90
N ILE A 162 19.08 6.90 -7.18
CA ILE A 162 20.01 6.31 -6.22
C ILE A 162 21.25 7.20 -6.22
N GLU A 163 21.49 7.88 -5.10
CA GLU A 163 22.65 8.75 -4.96
C GLU A 163 23.92 7.89 -4.75
N LYS A 164 25.01 8.26 -5.42
CA LYS A 164 26.33 7.66 -5.16
C LYS A 164 27.03 8.45 -4.07
N THR A 165 27.48 7.76 -3.02
CA THR A 165 28.29 8.32 -1.93
C THR A 165 29.74 7.90 -2.08
N GLY A 166 30.67 8.68 -1.52
CA GLY A 166 32.11 8.45 -1.66
C GLY A 166 32.73 9.11 -2.90
N THR A 167 34.02 8.90 -3.11
CA THR A 167 34.79 9.54 -4.19
C THR A 167 35.58 8.51 -5.01
N GLY A 168 35.70 8.75 -6.32
CA GLY A 168 36.46 7.89 -7.23
C GLY A 168 35.98 6.42 -7.22
N ALA A 169 36.94 5.49 -7.18
CA ALA A 169 36.66 4.05 -7.20
C ALA A 169 35.94 3.52 -5.94
N ALA A 170 35.83 4.32 -4.87
CA ALA A 170 35.12 3.96 -3.64
C ALA A 170 33.64 4.40 -3.65
N GLN A 171 33.12 4.87 -4.79
CA GLN A 171 31.71 5.22 -4.91
C GLN A 171 30.80 4.01 -4.70
N LYS A 172 29.85 4.13 -3.77
CA LYS A 172 28.81 3.14 -3.50
C LYS A 172 27.42 3.79 -3.53
N ASP A 173 26.39 2.99 -3.67
CA ASP A 173 25.02 3.48 -3.50
C ASP A 173 24.80 3.97 -2.07
N TYR A 174 24.00 5.02 -1.93
CA TYR A 174 23.51 5.49 -0.63
C TYR A 174 22.80 4.35 0.10
N ASP A 175 23.19 4.11 1.35
CA ASP A 175 22.75 2.98 2.18
C ASP A 175 21.85 3.40 3.34
N GLY A 176 21.46 4.68 3.42
CA GLY A 176 20.50 5.16 4.40
C GLY A 176 19.04 5.03 3.96
N ALA A 177 18.18 5.64 4.77
CA ALA A 177 16.72 5.62 4.61
C ALA A 177 16.25 6.03 3.21
N VAL A 178 15.33 5.25 2.64
CA VAL A 178 14.68 5.52 1.36
C VAL A 178 13.36 6.24 1.61
N TRP A 179 13.03 7.20 0.76
CA TRP A 179 11.75 7.93 0.81
C TRP A 179 11.12 8.03 -0.57
N TYR A 180 9.83 8.39 -0.62
CA TYR A 180 9.03 8.30 -1.84
C TYR A 180 8.22 9.57 -2.07
N LEU A 181 8.08 9.98 -3.33
CA LEU A 181 7.13 10.98 -3.77
C LEU A 181 6.01 10.32 -4.54
N LEU A 182 4.76 10.64 -4.18
CA LEU A 182 3.58 10.05 -4.80
C LEU A 182 2.61 11.12 -5.32
N ASP A 183 2.06 10.91 -6.51
CA ASP A 183 0.89 11.61 -7.02
C ASP A 183 -0.36 10.77 -6.68
N CYS A 184 -1.13 11.21 -5.68
CA CYS A 184 -2.37 10.57 -5.26
C CYS A 184 -3.60 11.41 -5.62
N SER A 185 -3.45 12.38 -6.53
CA SER A 185 -4.51 13.33 -6.90
C SER A 185 -5.58 12.75 -7.85
N ARG A 186 -5.33 11.57 -8.42
CA ARG A 186 -6.17 10.95 -9.44
C ARG A 186 -7.04 9.85 -8.86
N ALA A 187 -8.06 9.44 -9.62
CA ALA A 187 -8.97 8.35 -9.23
C ALA A 187 -8.24 7.02 -8.97
N LEU A 188 -7.23 6.71 -9.79
CA LEU A 188 -6.28 5.65 -9.52
C LEU A 188 -5.03 6.25 -8.87
N LYS A 189 -4.65 5.74 -7.70
CA LYS A 189 -3.41 6.06 -6.99
C LYS A 189 -2.26 5.15 -7.46
N PRO A 190 -1.00 5.41 -7.09
CA PRO A 190 0.13 4.61 -7.54
C PRO A 190 0.08 3.15 -7.07
N LEU A 191 -0.61 2.89 -5.96
CA LEU A 191 -0.82 1.55 -5.40
C LEU A 191 -2.28 1.14 -5.52
N ILE A 192 -2.53 -0.16 -5.61
CA ILE A 192 -3.87 -0.75 -5.70
C ILE A 192 -4.00 -1.75 -4.55
N PHE A 193 -5.03 -1.60 -3.74
CA PHE A 193 -5.42 -2.58 -2.73
C PHE A 193 -6.67 -3.32 -3.21
N GLN A 194 -6.54 -4.61 -3.50
CA GLN A 194 -7.64 -5.48 -3.86
C GLN A 194 -8.24 -6.11 -2.61
N ASN A 195 -9.52 -5.84 -2.37
CA ASN A 195 -10.27 -6.48 -1.30
C ASN A 195 -11.32 -7.41 -1.90
N ARG A 196 -11.15 -8.73 -1.71
CA ARG A 196 -12.09 -9.75 -2.20
C ARG A 196 -13.04 -10.23 -1.12
N ARG A 197 -12.50 -10.59 0.04
CA ARG A 197 -13.26 -10.98 1.23
C ARG A 197 -12.72 -10.14 2.39
N PRO A 198 -13.54 -9.23 2.95
CA PRO A 198 -13.15 -8.50 4.15
C PRO A 198 -12.91 -9.47 5.30
N PRO A 199 -12.22 -9.05 6.38
CA PRO A 199 -12.01 -9.88 7.55
C PRO A 199 -13.31 -10.46 8.10
N GLU A 200 -13.34 -11.76 8.30
CA GLU A 200 -14.43 -12.49 8.96
C GLU A 200 -13.87 -13.29 10.14
N LEU A 201 -14.64 -13.36 11.23
CA LEU A 201 -14.35 -14.21 12.38
C LEU A 201 -15.21 -15.47 12.31
N LEU A 202 -14.55 -16.61 12.21
CA LEU A 202 -15.13 -17.95 12.25
C LEU A 202 -14.80 -18.62 13.59
N ALA A 203 -15.65 -19.55 14.02
CA ALA A 203 -15.44 -20.28 15.25
C ALA A 203 -15.88 -21.74 15.11
N LEU A 204 -15.10 -22.64 15.70
CA LEU A 204 -15.41 -24.06 15.85
C LEU A 204 -15.58 -24.34 17.35
N THR A 205 -16.83 -24.22 17.81
CA THR A 205 -17.20 -24.28 19.23
C THR A 205 -18.22 -25.36 19.57
N ASN A 206 -18.58 -26.20 18.59
CA ASN A 206 -19.46 -27.33 18.85
C ASN A 206 -18.69 -28.41 19.62
N VAL A 207 -19.15 -28.75 20.82
CA VAL A 207 -18.47 -29.70 21.73
C VAL A 207 -18.44 -31.14 21.21
N ASP A 208 -19.42 -31.53 20.39
CA ASP A 208 -19.55 -32.90 19.86
C ASP A 208 -18.76 -33.09 18.55
N GLU A 209 -18.12 -32.04 18.03
CA GLU A 209 -17.47 -32.03 16.72
C GLU A 209 -16.10 -31.34 16.77
N GLY A 210 -15.28 -31.60 15.74
CA GLY A 210 -14.05 -30.86 15.52
C GLY A 210 -13.06 -30.94 16.69
N ARG A 211 -12.34 -29.83 16.92
CA ARG A 211 -11.25 -29.76 17.92
C ARG A 211 -11.73 -29.74 19.37
N ALA A 212 -13.00 -29.43 19.62
CA ALA A 212 -13.55 -29.57 20.96
C ALA A 212 -13.64 -31.04 21.37
N PHE A 213 -14.02 -31.91 20.43
CA PHE A 213 -14.07 -33.36 20.64
C PHE A 213 -12.67 -34.01 20.57
N THR A 214 -11.83 -33.62 19.61
CA THR A 214 -10.53 -34.29 19.39
C THR A 214 -9.41 -33.78 20.29
N ASP A 215 -9.42 -32.50 20.65
CA ASP A 215 -8.28 -31.82 21.28
C ASP A 215 -8.66 -31.07 22.58
N ASN A 216 -9.93 -31.13 23.01
CA ASN A 216 -10.45 -30.32 24.12
C ASN A 216 -10.23 -28.81 23.94
N GLU A 217 -10.40 -28.29 22.72
CA GLU A 217 -10.18 -26.88 22.38
C GLU A 217 -11.31 -26.26 21.54
N PHE A 218 -11.61 -24.99 21.80
CA PHE A 218 -12.41 -24.14 20.91
C PHE A 218 -11.50 -23.29 20.03
N VAL A 219 -11.80 -23.25 18.73
CA VAL A 219 -10.93 -22.62 17.73
C VAL A 219 -11.61 -21.41 17.12
N PHE A 220 -10.85 -20.32 16.97
CA PHE A 220 -11.32 -19.06 16.41
C PHE A 220 -10.38 -18.63 15.30
N GLY A 221 -10.92 -18.45 14.10
CA GLY A 221 -10.14 -18.06 12.93
C GLY A 221 -10.61 -16.72 12.39
N ALA A 222 -9.72 -15.73 12.33
CA ALA A 222 -9.93 -14.54 11.52
C ALA A 222 -9.35 -14.80 10.13
N SER A 223 -10.11 -14.57 9.05
CA SER A 223 -9.57 -14.73 7.69
C SER A 223 -10.01 -13.62 6.75
N ALA A 224 -9.16 -13.32 5.78
CA ALA A 224 -9.43 -12.32 4.75
C ALA A 224 -8.88 -12.80 3.41
N ARG A 225 -9.41 -12.26 2.31
CA ARG A 225 -8.88 -12.50 0.97
C ARG A 225 -8.66 -11.18 0.26
N ARG A 226 -7.39 -10.86 0.03
CA ARG A 226 -6.94 -9.55 -0.45
C ARG A 226 -5.58 -9.66 -1.11
N ASN A 227 -5.18 -8.65 -1.86
CA ASN A 227 -3.81 -8.49 -2.30
C ASN A 227 -3.52 -7.03 -2.66
N VAL A 228 -2.26 -6.72 -2.92
CA VAL A 228 -1.78 -5.40 -3.35
C VAL A 228 -1.09 -5.54 -4.71
N GLY A 229 -1.08 -4.45 -5.47
CA GLY A 229 -0.26 -4.32 -6.66
C GLY A 229 -0.11 -2.85 -7.06
N TYR A 230 0.34 -2.62 -8.29
CA TYR A 230 0.77 -1.31 -8.74
C TYR A 230 -0.16 -0.71 -9.79
N GLY A 231 -0.34 0.61 -9.71
CA GLY A 231 -0.92 1.44 -10.75
C GLY A 231 0.12 1.95 -11.73
N PHE A 232 0.01 3.21 -12.13
CA PHE A 232 0.97 3.84 -13.04
C PHE A 232 2.30 4.17 -12.32
N TRP A 233 3.41 3.60 -12.79
CA TRP A 233 4.75 3.87 -12.25
C TRP A 233 5.12 5.35 -12.32
N GLN A 234 4.59 6.10 -13.29
CA GLN A 234 4.79 7.54 -13.45
C GLN A 234 4.25 8.35 -12.25
N MET A 235 3.37 7.76 -11.44
CA MET A 235 2.76 8.43 -10.28
C MET A 235 3.55 8.23 -8.99
N ALA A 236 4.66 7.49 -9.02
CA ALA A 236 5.53 7.28 -7.86
C ALA A 236 7.00 7.50 -8.24
N TYR A 237 7.78 8.05 -7.32
CA TYR A 237 9.21 8.20 -7.48
C TYR A 237 9.95 7.79 -6.21
N ARG A 238 10.89 6.85 -6.34
CA ARG A 238 11.71 6.34 -5.23
C ARG A 238 13.01 7.11 -5.11
N MET A 239 13.35 7.55 -3.91
CA MET A 239 14.57 8.31 -3.63
C MET A 239 15.42 7.57 -2.60
N GLN A 240 16.50 6.95 -3.07
CA GLN A 240 17.56 6.38 -2.24
C GLN A 240 18.69 7.39 -2.16
N ALA A 241 18.45 8.42 -1.34
CA ALA A 241 19.31 9.58 -1.18
C ALA A 241 18.96 10.28 0.15
N PRO A 242 19.87 11.07 0.75
CA PRO A 242 19.55 11.90 1.90
C PRO A 242 18.33 12.79 1.62
N LEU A 243 17.42 12.90 2.59
CA LEU A 243 16.25 13.78 2.50
C LEU A 243 16.68 15.24 2.72
N THR A 244 16.97 15.93 1.61
CA THR A 244 17.36 17.35 1.56
C THR A 244 16.41 18.12 0.64
N LEU A 245 16.41 19.45 0.74
CA LEU A 245 15.61 20.30 -0.15
C LEU A 245 15.95 20.07 -1.64
N ASP A 246 17.25 19.94 -1.96
CA ASP A 246 17.72 19.67 -3.32
C ASP A 246 17.23 18.33 -3.85
N ASN A 247 17.37 17.26 -3.07
CA ASN A 247 16.91 15.95 -3.47
C ASN A 247 15.38 15.91 -3.58
N LEU A 248 14.66 16.63 -2.72
CA LEU A 248 13.21 16.80 -2.81
C LEU A 248 12.79 17.50 -4.12
N TRP A 249 13.46 18.58 -4.49
CA TRP A 249 13.25 19.26 -5.78
C TRP A 249 13.63 18.41 -6.98
N LYS A 250 14.67 17.57 -6.86
CA LYS A 250 15.09 16.63 -7.90
C LYS A 250 14.00 15.60 -8.21
N GLY A 251 13.50 14.92 -7.18
CA GLY A 251 12.39 13.97 -7.31
C GLY A 251 11.12 14.66 -7.81
N TRP A 252 10.79 15.83 -7.27
CA TRP A 252 9.65 16.62 -7.72
C TRP A 252 9.73 16.93 -9.22
N SER A 253 10.86 17.47 -9.67
CA SER A 253 11.06 17.88 -11.07
C SER A 253 11.05 16.68 -12.02
N ALA A 254 11.62 15.55 -11.60
CA ALA A 254 11.58 14.31 -12.37
C ALA A 254 10.13 13.85 -12.63
N MET A 255 9.28 13.81 -11.59
CA MET A 255 7.86 13.45 -11.72
C MET A 255 7.10 14.43 -12.62
N ARG A 256 7.35 15.73 -12.51
CA ARG A 256 6.75 16.77 -13.38
C ARG A 256 7.18 16.64 -14.84
N GLY A 257 8.29 15.95 -15.09
CA GLY A 257 8.87 15.71 -16.41
C GLY A 257 8.16 14.63 -17.22
N PHE A 258 7.49 13.67 -16.57
CA PHE A 258 6.98 12.47 -17.24
C PHE A 258 5.99 12.75 -18.38
N THR A 259 6.11 11.93 -19.42
CA THR A 259 5.28 11.95 -20.62
C THR A 259 4.66 10.58 -20.87
N ALA A 260 3.50 10.57 -21.53
CA ALA A 260 2.94 9.37 -22.12
C ALA A 260 3.69 9.01 -23.39
N ASP A 261 3.43 7.80 -23.87
CA ASP A 261 3.67 7.44 -25.26
C ASP A 261 3.13 8.53 -26.21
N GLY A 262 3.90 8.89 -27.23
CA GLY A 262 3.60 10.04 -28.09
C GLY A 262 4.04 11.40 -27.55
N GLY A 263 4.76 11.44 -26.42
CA GLY A 263 5.40 12.66 -25.89
C GLY A 263 4.47 13.63 -25.16
N ARG A 264 3.19 13.26 -24.95
CA ARG A 264 2.24 14.11 -24.24
C ARG A 264 2.60 14.22 -22.76
N LYS A 265 2.69 15.45 -22.24
CA LYS A 265 2.84 15.70 -20.79
C LYS A 265 1.71 15.05 -20.01
N LEU A 266 2.07 14.28 -18.98
CA LEU A 266 1.08 13.57 -18.17
C LEU A 266 0.40 14.46 -17.14
N GLY A 267 0.99 15.60 -16.79
CA GLY A 267 0.48 16.46 -15.72
C GLY A 267 0.59 15.81 -14.35
N ILE A 268 1.55 14.88 -14.16
CA ILE A 268 1.84 14.29 -12.86
C ILE A 268 2.28 15.39 -11.91
N ARG A 269 1.81 15.36 -10.66
CA ARG A 269 2.22 16.29 -9.62
C ARG A 269 2.38 15.53 -8.31
N PRO A 270 3.58 15.52 -7.71
CA PRO A 270 3.72 14.98 -6.36
C PRO A 270 2.75 15.69 -5.41
N THR A 271 2.11 14.89 -4.57
CA THR A 271 1.14 15.33 -3.55
C THR A 271 1.50 14.85 -2.17
N HIS A 272 2.17 13.70 -2.06
CA HIS A 272 2.58 13.11 -0.79
C HIS A 272 4.09 12.89 -0.77
N LEU A 273 4.69 13.17 0.39
CA LEU A 273 6.03 12.71 0.75
C LEU A 273 5.84 11.56 1.74
N VAL A 274 6.29 10.37 1.37
CA VAL A 274 6.22 9.19 2.24
C VAL A 274 7.61 8.86 2.76
N VAL A 275 7.75 8.77 4.08
CA VAL A 275 9.03 8.55 4.76
C VAL A 275 8.93 7.47 5.84
N PRO A 276 10.02 6.75 6.12
CA PRO A 276 10.14 5.94 7.34
C PRO A 276 10.25 6.83 8.58
N VAL A 277 9.97 6.25 9.75
CA VAL A 277 9.95 6.94 11.05
C VAL A 277 11.23 7.71 11.34
N GLU A 278 12.39 7.15 10.99
CA GLU A 278 13.70 7.79 11.20
C GLU A 278 13.89 9.12 10.45
N LEU A 279 13.10 9.37 9.40
CA LEU A 279 13.12 10.61 8.62
C LEU A 279 12.02 11.60 9.01
N GLU A 280 11.11 11.26 9.92
CA GLU A 280 9.97 12.10 10.32
C GLU A 280 10.41 13.51 10.70
N LYS A 281 11.37 13.63 11.63
CA LYS A 281 11.88 14.94 12.08
C LYS A 281 12.37 15.80 10.91
N THR A 282 13.13 15.20 9.99
CA THR A 282 13.70 15.92 8.83
C THR A 282 12.58 16.32 7.87
N ALA A 283 11.63 15.43 7.62
CA ALA A 283 10.50 15.68 6.72
C ALA A 283 9.57 16.77 7.25
N THR A 284 9.20 16.73 8.54
CA THR A 284 8.41 17.75 9.21
C THR A 284 9.09 19.12 9.11
N GLN A 285 10.39 19.18 9.39
CA GLN A 285 11.16 20.41 9.27
C GLN A 285 11.18 20.95 7.82
N LEU A 286 11.34 20.09 6.82
CA LEU A 286 11.34 20.49 5.41
C LEU A 286 9.96 20.91 4.89
N LEU A 287 8.87 20.41 5.46
CA LEU A 287 7.51 20.70 4.95
C LEU A 287 6.77 21.78 5.73
N GLU A 288 7.18 22.08 6.97
CA GLU A 288 6.44 23.00 7.85
C GLU A 288 7.18 24.30 8.14
N ARG A 289 8.52 24.29 8.19
CA ARG A 289 9.29 25.50 8.48
C ARG A 289 9.06 26.56 7.41
N GLU A 290 9.08 27.81 7.84
CA GLU A 290 8.98 28.95 6.91
C GLU A 290 10.30 29.24 6.21
N LEU A 291 11.40 29.02 6.92
CA LEU A 291 12.75 29.32 6.48
C LEU A 291 13.65 28.09 6.68
N LEU A 292 14.60 27.92 5.78
CA LEU A 292 15.62 26.87 5.84
C LEU A 292 17.01 27.50 5.82
N ALA A 293 17.96 26.86 6.49
CA ALA A 293 19.36 27.26 6.45
C ALA A 293 20.03 26.60 5.23
N GLU A 294 20.64 27.41 4.37
CA GLU A 294 21.46 26.99 3.24
C GLU A 294 22.86 27.56 3.45
N GLY A 295 23.76 26.74 4.01
CA GLY A 295 25.07 27.19 4.47
C GLY A 295 24.97 28.25 5.56
N SER A 296 25.49 29.45 5.30
CA SER A 296 25.40 30.62 6.19
C SER A 296 24.21 31.53 5.91
N THR A 297 23.36 31.19 4.93
CA THR A 297 22.20 31.98 4.53
C THR A 297 20.89 31.36 4.96
N THR A 298 19.86 32.18 5.14
CA THR A 298 18.50 31.73 5.42
C THR A 298 17.64 32.02 4.21
N VAL A 299 17.00 30.98 3.67
CA VAL A 299 16.16 31.05 2.47
C VAL A 299 14.72 30.71 2.82
N SER A 300 13.77 31.17 2.00
CA SER A 300 12.36 30.80 2.13
C SER A 300 12.19 29.32 1.84
N ASN A 301 11.31 28.64 2.58
CA ASN A 301 10.99 27.25 2.28
C ASN A 301 9.93 27.17 1.17
N GLU A 302 10.36 26.96 -0.06
CA GLU A 302 9.42 26.83 -1.19
C GLU A 302 8.61 25.53 -1.12
N MET A 303 9.02 24.53 -0.35
CA MET A 303 8.28 23.26 -0.21
C MET A 303 7.18 23.30 0.85
N LYS A 304 7.10 24.38 1.64
CA LYS A 304 6.09 24.57 2.68
C LYS A 304 4.68 24.39 2.10
N GLY A 305 3.93 23.42 2.65
CA GLY A 305 2.55 23.13 2.26
C GLY A 305 2.34 22.59 0.85
N LYS A 306 3.40 22.21 0.11
CA LYS A 306 3.26 21.61 -1.23
C LYS A 306 2.93 20.12 -1.21
N LEU A 307 3.32 19.42 -0.14
CA LEU A 307 3.20 17.97 0.03
C LEU A 307 2.53 17.66 1.36
N THR A 308 1.68 16.64 1.36
CA THR A 308 1.20 15.99 2.58
C THR A 308 2.27 15.02 3.06
N LEU A 309 2.72 15.19 4.31
CA LEU A 309 3.64 14.24 4.95
C LEU A 309 2.88 12.98 5.34
N LEU A 310 3.43 11.82 4.98
CA LEU A 310 2.99 10.51 5.44
C LEU A 310 4.19 9.79 6.06
N VAL A 311 4.16 9.64 7.38
CA VAL A 311 5.13 8.79 8.09
C VAL A 311 4.55 7.38 8.08
N ALA A 312 5.28 6.45 7.47
CA ALA A 312 4.85 5.06 7.36
C ALA A 312 5.74 4.18 8.24
N ASP A 313 5.15 3.65 9.31
CA ASP A 313 5.84 2.83 10.32
C ASP A 313 6.38 1.50 9.78
N LEU A 314 5.96 1.11 8.57
CA LEU A 314 6.19 -0.19 7.95
C LEU A 314 7.16 -0.12 6.75
N LEU A 315 7.81 1.04 6.55
CA LEU A 315 8.82 1.29 5.52
C LEU A 315 10.24 0.96 5.99
#